data_AF-A0A354FFK4-F1
#
_entry.id   AF-A0A354FFK4-F1
#
_cell.length_a   1.000
_cell.length_b   1.000
_cell.length_c   1.000
_cell.angle_alpha   90.00
_cell.angle_beta   90.00
_cell.angle_gamma   90.00
#
_symmetry.space_group_name_H-M   'P 1'
#
loop_
_entity.id
_entity.type
_entity.pdbx_description
1 polymer ?
#
loop_
_entity_poly.entity_id
_entity_poly.type
_entity_poly.pdbx_seq_one_letter_code
_entity_poly.pdbx_strand_id
1 'polypeptide(L)'
;TVVTNLCVLQDYYNVDVSHIKTQYFYQLSKFISEIIEHPVPLTAPVIGQNAFAESFGIHVEGVLKDQKTYFIIPPALVGQKQSIVLGQTTGPEAVAEFLAENGYGFLEVDYTREQLQELTLEIQSYCIENKRISETETKLLVEHYFQKEPLQSKIVLDDFEIKATTNNFKVKISLIMDNGQRKQGEGEDSELISAIVNTLKNILGFESMTCE
;
A
#
# COMPACT_ATOMS: atom_id res chain seq x y z
N THR A 1 -1.16 22.55 10.47
CA THR A 1 -1.05 23.89 11.09
C THR A 1 0.23 24.10 11.88
N VAL A 2 0.67 23.16 12.74
CA VAL A 2 1.91 23.36 13.53
C VAL A 2 3.16 23.45 12.64
N VAL A 3 3.39 22.48 11.75
CA VAL A 3 4.59 22.47 10.88
C VAL A 3 4.65 23.71 9.98
N THR A 4 3.54 24.06 9.32
CA THR A 4 3.47 25.28 8.49
C THR A 4 3.80 26.53 9.29
N ASN A 5 3.32 26.64 10.53
CA ASN A 5 3.61 27.79 11.38
C ASN A 5 5.09 27.82 11.81
N LEU A 6 5.70 26.67 12.07
CA LEU A 6 7.14 26.58 12.37
C LEU A 6 7.98 27.07 11.19
N CYS A 7 7.65 26.66 9.96
CA CYS A 7 8.32 27.18 8.77
C CYS A 7 8.18 28.70 8.65
N VAL A 8 6.96 29.23 8.84
CA VAL A 8 6.73 30.69 8.77
C VAL A 8 7.53 31.44 9.84
N LEU A 9 7.56 30.95 11.08
CA LEU A 9 8.32 31.55 12.17
C LEU A 9 9.83 31.59 11.86
N GLN A 10 10.36 30.53 11.26
CA GLN A 10 11.76 30.44 10.86
C GLN A 10 12.07 31.35 9.67
N ASP A 11 11.31 31.22 8.58
CA ASP A 11 11.63 31.81 7.27
C ASP A 11 11.29 33.31 7.19
N TYR A 12 10.27 33.77 7.93
CA TYR A 12 9.80 35.17 7.85
C TYR A 12 10.07 35.97 9.13
N TYR A 13 10.11 35.33 10.29
CA TYR A 13 10.27 36.02 11.58
C TYR A 13 11.64 35.76 12.24
N ASN A 14 12.53 35.01 11.59
CA ASN A 14 13.86 34.65 12.11
C ASN A 14 13.83 34.05 13.53
N VAL A 15 12.77 33.33 13.87
CA VAL A 15 12.66 32.65 15.16
C VAL A 15 13.41 31.32 15.08
N ASP A 16 14.31 31.08 16.04
CA ASP A 16 15.03 29.82 16.15
C ASP A 16 14.09 28.70 16.64
N VAL A 17 13.75 27.80 15.72
CA VAL A 17 12.95 26.59 15.96
C VAL A 17 13.78 25.31 15.85
N SER A 18 15.12 25.40 15.78
CA SER A 18 16.03 24.26 15.56
C SER A 18 15.96 23.18 16.64
N HIS A 19 15.50 23.55 17.84
CA HIS A 19 15.26 22.63 18.95
C HIS A 19 14.05 21.71 18.71
N ILE A 20 13.18 22.04 17.75
CA ILE A 20 12.01 21.24 17.38
C ILE A 20 12.39 20.31 16.22
N LYS A 21 12.49 19.02 16.51
CA LYS A 21 12.90 18.00 15.53
C LYS A 21 11.69 17.48 14.75
N THR A 22 11.23 18.24 13.76
CA THR A 22 10.05 17.92 12.95
C THR A 22 10.18 16.60 12.19
N GLN A 23 11.40 16.15 11.88
CA GLN A 23 11.68 14.89 11.19
C GLN A 23 11.19 13.63 11.92
N TYR A 24 10.82 13.74 13.20
CA TYR A 24 10.25 12.62 13.97
C TYR A 24 8.73 12.63 14.02
N PHE A 25 8.05 13.63 13.46
CA PHE A 25 6.61 13.80 13.63
C PHE A 25 5.80 12.63 13.07
N TYR A 26 6.18 12.10 11.90
CA TYR A 26 5.53 10.93 11.34
C TYR A 26 5.68 9.68 12.23
N GLN A 27 6.91 9.36 12.63
CA GLN A 27 7.20 8.21 13.49
C GLN A 27 6.55 8.34 14.87
N LEU A 28 6.59 9.54 15.46
CA LEU A 28 5.96 9.84 16.74
C LEU A 28 4.44 9.68 16.65
N SER A 29 3.83 10.12 15.55
CA SER A 29 2.39 9.94 15.34
C SER A 29 2.00 8.47 15.26
N LYS A 30 2.80 7.64 14.57
CA LYS A 30 2.58 6.19 14.52
C LYS A 30 2.72 5.55 15.90
N PHE A 31 3.78 5.89 16.62
CA PHE A 31 4.02 5.38 17.97
C PHE A 31 2.88 5.73 18.95
N ILE A 32 2.41 6.98 18.92
CA ILE A 32 1.26 7.39 19.76
C ILE A 32 0.00 6.64 19.33
N SER A 33 -0.25 6.52 18.03
CA SER A 33 -1.41 5.81 17.45
C SER A 33 -1.48 4.36 17.91
N GLU A 34 -0.33 3.68 17.98
CA GLU A 34 -0.20 2.31 18.51
C GLU A 34 -0.53 2.25 20.01
N ILE A 35 0.00 3.19 20.82
CA ILE A 35 -0.24 3.22 22.27
C ILE A 35 -1.71 3.44 22.61
N ILE A 36 -2.38 4.35 21.89
CA ILE A 36 -3.77 4.73 22.19
C ILE A 36 -4.80 3.88 21.43
N GLU A 37 -4.35 2.90 20.65
CA GLU A 37 -5.17 2.05 19.79
C GLU A 37 -6.11 2.84 18.86
N HIS A 38 -5.66 4.00 18.39
CA HIS A 38 -6.43 4.86 17.50
C HIS A 38 -5.65 5.14 16.22
N PRO A 39 -6.08 4.63 15.06
CA PRO A 39 -5.33 4.74 13.82
C PRO A 39 -5.30 6.19 13.31
N VAL A 40 -4.14 6.61 12.79
CA VAL A 40 -4.00 7.88 12.06
C VAL A 40 -4.76 7.76 10.72
N PRO A 41 -5.66 8.71 10.39
CA PRO A 41 -6.29 8.72 9.07
C PRO A 41 -5.26 8.76 7.95
N LEU A 42 -5.46 7.97 6.88
CA LEU A 42 -4.49 7.87 5.78
C LEU A 42 -4.13 9.22 5.16
N THR A 43 -5.11 10.13 5.05
CA THR A 43 -4.94 11.47 4.46
C THR A 43 -4.72 12.56 5.52
N ALA A 44 -4.45 12.19 6.78
CA ALA A 44 -4.17 13.16 7.82
C ALA A 44 -2.99 14.05 7.39
N PRO A 45 -3.11 15.40 7.44
CA PRO A 45 -2.05 16.28 7.00
C PRO A 45 -0.75 15.98 7.74
N VAL A 46 0.38 15.97 7.03
CA VAL A 46 1.74 15.74 7.57
C VAL A 46 2.03 14.31 8.05
N ILE A 47 1.09 13.66 8.72
CA ILE A 47 1.31 12.39 9.46
C ILE A 47 0.59 11.18 8.86
N GLY A 48 -0.36 11.39 7.95
CA GLY A 48 -1.06 10.32 7.25
C GLY A 48 -0.14 9.60 6.27
N GLN A 49 -0.33 8.29 6.09
CA GLN A 49 0.45 7.48 5.15
C GLN A 49 0.36 7.98 3.71
N ASN A 50 -0.78 8.58 3.33
CA ASN A 50 -1.03 9.13 2.01
C ASN A 50 -0.95 10.67 1.99
N ALA A 51 -0.34 11.29 3.01
CA ALA A 51 -0.24 12.75 3.10
C ALA A 51 0.63 13.37 1.98
N PHE A 52 1.53 12.58 1.41
CA PHE A 52 2.43 12.96 0.31
C PHE A 52 2.35 11.97 -0.85
N ALA A 53 1.19 11.31 -1.00
CA ALA A 53 0.92 10.38 -2.07
C ALA A 53 0.29 11.10 -3.27
N GLU A 54 0.81 10.86 -4.47
CA GLU A 54 0.26 11.42 -5.72
C GLU A 54 -0.09 10.33 -6.73
N SER A 55 -1.23 10.49 -7.40
CA SER A 55 -1.77 9.49 -8.33
C SER A 55 -2.07 10.00 -9.73
N PHE A 56 -2.14 11.31 -9.92
CA PHE A 56 -2.46 11.92 -11.21
C PHE A 56 -1.18 12.10 -12.02
N GLY A 57 -1.13 11.58 -13.25
CA GLY A 57 0.09 11.59 -14.08
C GLY A 57 0.78 12.96 -14.18
N ILE A 58 0.01 14.03 -14.38
CA ILE A 58 0.56 15.40 -14.42
C ILE A 58 1.10 15.90 -13.07
N HIS A 59 0.55 15.43 -11.95
CA HIS A 59 1.02 15.78 -10.63
C HIS A 59 2.32 15.05 -10.31
N VAL A 60 2.40 13.75 -10.60
CA VAL A 60 3.65 13.02 -10.37
C VAL A 60 4.76 13.56 -11.27
N GLU A 61 4.47 13.91 -12.54
CA GLU A 61 5.46 14.55 -13.41
C GLU A 61 5.98 15.87 -12.80
N GLY A 62 5.08 16.69 -12.24
CA GLY A 62 5.48 17.94 -11.58
C GLY A 62 6.29 17.71 -10.31
N VAL A 63 5.91 16.75 -9.47
CA VAL A 63 6.65 16.37 -8.25
C VAL A 63 8.03 15.81 -8.58
N LEU A 64 8.15 14.99 -9.63
CA LEU A 64 9.43 14.43 -10.08
C LEU A 64 10.38 15.50 -10.63
N LYS A 65 9.86 16.55 -11.27
CA LYS A 65 10.66 17.69 -11.75
C LYS A 65 11.08 18.63 -10.63
N ASP A 66 10.12 19.00 -9.78
CA ASP A 66 10.35 19.81 -8.59
C ASP A 66 9.28 19.50 -7.54
N GLN A 67 9.69 18.86 -6.44
CA GLN A 67 8.81 18.53 -5.31
C GLN A 67 8.01 19.73 -4.81
N LYS A 68 8.55 20.96 -4.90
CA LYS A 68 7.87 22.18 -4.44
C LYS A 68 6.65 22.55 -5.27
N THR A 69 6.50 21.98 -6.47
CA THR A 69 5.36 22.25 -7.36
C THR A 69 4.03 21.87 -6.71
N TYR A 70 4.00 20.76 -5.98
CA TYR A 70 2.80 20.26 -5.31
C TYR A 70 2.96 20.08 -3.79
N PHE A 71 4.19 20.02 -3.29
CA PHE A 71 4.44 19.94 -1.85
C PHE A 71 4.96 21.26 -1.29
N ILE A 72 4.06 22.01 -0.63
CA ILE A 72 4.41 23.21 0.14
C ILE A 72 5.36 22.86 1.29
N ILE A 73 5.15 21.70 1.93
CA ILE A 73 6.05 21.15 2.94
C ILE A 73 6.79 19.97 2.32
N PRO A 74 8.14 19.99 2.26
CA PRO A 74 8.90 18.83 1.83
C PRO A 74 8.60 17.62 2.73
N PRO A 75 8.29 16.42 2.18
CA PRO A 75 7.99 15.24 2.99
C PRO A 75 9.10 14.91 4.01
N ALA A 76 10.36 15.08 3.59
CA ALA A 76 11.52 14.83 4.43
C ALA A 76 11.59 15.72 5.68
N LEU A 77 10.99 16.92 5.65
CA LEU A 77 10.96 17.83 6.80
C LEU A 77 10.23 17.22 8.00
N VAL A 78 9.29 16.32 7.73
CA VAL A 78 8.40 15.72 8.73
C VAL A 78 8.65 14.23 8.95
N GLY A 79 9.73 13.71 8.36
CA GLY A 79 10.09 12.29 8.45
C GLY A 79 9.28 11.38 7.52
N GLN A 80 8.71 11.95 6.46
CA GLN A 80 7.99 11.23 5.42
C GLN A 80 8.78 11.19 4.11
N LYS A 81 8.28 10.40 3.17
CA LYS A 81 8.72 10.37 1.77
C LYS A 81 7.52 10.65 0.89
N GLN A 82 7.79 11.16 -0.32
CA GLN A 82 6.78 11.09 -1.37
C GLN A 82 6.50 9.62 -1.69
N SER A 83 5.30 9.33 -2.17
CA SER A 83 4.96 8.03 -2.72
C SER A 83 4.05 8.20 -3.93
N ILE A 84 4.10 7.24 -4.84
CA ILE A 84 3.22 7.21 -6.01
C ILE A 84 2.15 6.15 -5.82
N VAL A 85 0.90 6.53 -6.08
CA VAL A 85 -0.24 5.62 -6.06
C VAL A 85 -0.75 5.44 -7.47
N LEU A 86 -0.76 4.20 -7.96
CA LEU A 86 -1.24 3.90 -9.30
C LEU A 86 -2.78 3.81 -9.30
N GLY A 87 -3.40 4.20 -10.40
CA GLY A 87 -4.85 4.31 -10.55
C GLY A 87 -5.28 4.53 -12.00
N GLN A 88 -6.55 4.87 -12.21
CA GLN A 88 -7.15 5.04 -13.54
C GLN A 88 -6.47 6.13 -14.40
N THR A 89 -5.91 7.16 -13.78
CA THR A 89 -5.30 8.32 -14.46
C THR A 89 -3.77 8.26 -14.47
N THR A 90 -3.21 7.12 -14.12
CA THR A 90 -1.76 6.89 -14.11
C THR A 90 -1.20 6.87 -15.52
N GLY A 91 -0.04 7.52 -15.70
CA GLY A 91 0.77 7.45 -16.92
C GLY A 91 1.99 6.55 -16.77
N PRO A 92 2.69 6.22 -17.88
CA PRO A 92 3.86 5.34 -17.87
C PRO A 92 4.99 5.79 -16.93
N GLU A 93 5.18 7.09 -16.78
CA GLU A 93 6.20 7.68 -15.90
C GLU A 93 5.90 7.40 -14.42
N ALA A 94 4.62 7.44 -14.02
CA ALA A 94 4.20 7.09 -12.67
C ALA A 94 4.37 5.59 -12.39
N VAL A 95 4.11 4.74 -13.39
CA VAL A 95 4.38 3.29 -13.29
C VAL A 95 5.88 3.06 -13.12
N ALA A 96 6.73 3.70 -13.92
CA ALA A 96 8.19 3.54 -13.84
C ALA A 96 8.73 3.91 -12.45
N GLU A 97 8.29 5.04 -11.90
CA GLU A 97 8.71 5.47 -10.57
C GLU A 97 8.17 4.54 -9.48
N PHE A 98 6.92 4.09 -9.56
CA PHE A 98 6.39 3.09 -8.62
C PHE A 98 7.21 1.79 -8.64
N LEU A 99 7.61 1.32 -9.83
CA LEU A 99 8.46 0.13 -9.97
C LEU A 99 9.83 0.36 -9.32
N ALA A 100 10.41 1.55 -9.46
CA ALA A 100 11.67 1.92 -8.82
C ALA A 100 11.54 1.98 -7.29
N GLU A 101 10.49 2.65 -6.77
CA GLU A 101 10.22 2.80 -5.33
C GLU A 101 10.03 1.45 -4.62
N ASN A 102 9.43 0.47 -5.30
CA ASN A 102 9.12 -0.85 -4.75
C ASN A 102 10.18 -1.93 -5.05
N GLY A 103 11.34 -1.54 -5.60
CA GLY A 103 12.47 -2.45 -5.80
C GLY A 103 12.37 -3.35 -7.03
N TYR A 104 11.37 -3.15 -7.89
CA TYR A 104 11.29 -3.83 -9.18
C TYR A 104 12.37 -3.31 -10.16
N GLY A 105 12.85 -2.07 -9.97
CA GLY A 105 13.90 -1.46 -10.80
C GLY A 105 15.30 -2.11 -10.71
N PHE A 106 15.58 -2.95 -9.70
CA PHE A 106 16.86 -3.68 -9.58
C PHE A 106 16.93 -4.97 -10.44
N LEU A 107 15.89 -5.29 -11.21
CA LEU A 107 15.85 -6.48 -12.07
C LEU A 107 16.77 -6.43 -13.31
N GLU A 108 17.72 -5.49 -13.41
CA GLU A 108 18.63 -5.31 -14.57
C GLU A 108 17.91 -5.16 -15.93
N VAL A 109 16.63 -4.78 -15.94
CA VAL A 109 15.87 -4.51 -17.16
C VAL A 109 15.49 -3.04 -17.18
N ASP A 110 16.12 -2.25 -18.05
CA ASP A 110 15.54 -0.99 -18.49
C ASP A 110 14.19 -1.31 -19.11
N TYR A 111 13.09 -0.94 -18.44
CA TYR A 111 11.75 -1.19 -18.95
C TYR A 111 11.57 -0.45 -20.27
N THR A 112 11.17 -1.16 -21.32
CA THR A 112 10.87 -0.48 -22.58
C THR A 112 9.62 0.38 -22.42
N ARG A 113 9.51 1.42 -23.23
CA ARG A 113 8.32 2.29 -23.23
C ARG A 113 7.04 1.48 -23.47
N GLU A 114 7.14 0.44 -24.29
CA GLU A 114 6.04 -0.46 -24.61
C GLU A 114 5.61 -1.28 -23.39
N GLN A 115 6.55 -1.81 -22.60
CA GLN A 115 6.25 -2.55 -21.36
C GLN A 115 5.54 -1.66 -20.33
N LEU A 116 6.05 -0.44 -20.13
CA LEU A 116 5.42 0.54 -19.23
C LEU A 116 4.01 0.92 -19.70
N GLN A 117 3.80 1.05 -21.01
CA GLN A 117 2.48 1.32 -21.60
C GLN A 117 1.52 0.15 -21.39
N GLU A 118 1.96 -1.08 -21.61
CA GLU A 118 1.15 -2.28 -21.42
C GLU A 118 0.69 -2.41 -19.97
N LEU A 119 1.64 -2.31 -19.02
CA LEU A 119 1.33 -2.36 -17.59
C LEU A 119 0.43 -1.19 -17.15
N THR A 120 0.62 0.00 -17.72
CA THR A 120 -0.29 1.14 -17.48
C THR A 120 -1.72 0.80 -17.89
N LEU A 121 -1.93 0.21 -19.08
CA LEU A 121 -3.26 -0.16 -19.57
C LEU A 121 -3.89 -1.26 -18.72
N GLU A 122 -3.10 -2.22 -18.23
CA GLU A 122 -3.59 -3.28 -17.35
C GLU A 122 -4.07 -2.72 -16.01
N ILE A 123 -3.30 -1.83 -15.39
CA ILE A 123 -3.68 -1.13 -14.15
C ILE A 123 -4.94 -0.29 -14.37
N GLN A 124 -5.01 0.46 -15.46
CA GLN A 124 -6.18 1.27 -15.79
C GLN A 124 -7.42 0.41 -15.99
N SER A 125 -7.30 -0.72 -16.69
CA SER A 125 -8.39 -1.68 -16.89
C SER A 125 -8.88 -2.25 -15.57
N TYR A 126 -7.96 -2.69 -14.70
CA TYR A 126 -8.30 -3.18 -13.36
C TYR A 126 -9.04 -2.12 -12.53
N CYS A 127 -8.58 -0.87 -12.58
CA CYS A 127 -9.21 0.24 -11.86
C CYS A 127 -10.62 0.56 -12.39
N ILE A 128 -10.84 0.45 -13.70
CA ILE A 128 -12.16 0.67 -14.31
C ILE A 128 -13.15 -0.40 -13.84
N GLU A 129 -12.72 -1.67 -13.82
CA GLU A 129 -13.56 -2.79 -13.40
C GLU A 129 -13.86 -2.75 -11.89
N ASN A 130 -12.85 -2.47 -11.07
CA ASN A 130 -12.93 -2.58 -9.60
C ASN A 130 -13.16 -1.24 -8.88
N LYS A 131 -13.21 -0.12 -9.63
CA LYS A 131 -13.34 1.28 -9.15
C LYS A 131 -12.18 1.83 -8.32
N ARG A 132 -11.34 0.95 -7.77
CA ARG A 132 -10.16 1.28 -6.97
C ARG A 132 -9.12 0.17 -7.12
N ILE A 133 -7.88 0.50 -6.81
CA ILE A 133 -6.80 -0.46 -6.62
C ILE A 133 -6.06 -0.06 -5.34
N SER A 134 -5.79 -1.03 -4.47
CA SER A 134 -4.94 -0.87 -3.30
C SER A 134 -3.48 -1.09 -3.66
N GLU A 135 -2.56 -0.57 -2.85
CA GLU A 135 -1.11 -0.77 -3.05
C GLU A 135 -0.75 -2.27 -3.14
N THR A 136 -1.38 -3.11 -2.32
CA THR A 136 -1.20 -4.57 -2.36
C THR A 136 -1.66 -5.15 -3.69
N GLU A 137 -2.85 -4.79 -4.17
CA GLU A 137 -3.34 -5.24 -5.48
C GLU A 137 -2.46 -4.75 -6.62
N THR A 138 -1.91 -3.52 -6.52
CA THR A 138 -0.94 -3.00 -7.49
C THR A 138 0.32 -3.84 -7.53
N LYS A 139 0.92 -4.16 -6.38
CA LYS A 139 2.12 -5.01 -6.30
C LYS A 139 1.86 -6.39 -6.89
N LEU A 140 0.72 -6.99 -6.55
CA LEU A 140 0.31 -8.28 -7.11
C LEU A 140 0.16 -8.22 -8.63
N LEU A 141 -0.48 -7.18 -9.19
CA LEU A 141 -0.62 -6.99 -10.63
C LEU A 141 0.73 -6.79 -11.33
N VAL A 142 1.65 -6.07 -10.70
CA VAL A 142 3.02 -5.89 -11.21
C VAL A 142 3.79 -7.23 -11.22
N GLU A 143 3.80 -7.96 -10.11
CA GLU A 143 4.44 -9.27 -10.01
C GLU A 143 3.89 -10.24 -11.05
N HIS A 144 2.57 -10.18 -11.22
CA HIS A 144 1.84 -10.96 -12.17
C HIS A 144 2.29 -10.72 -13.62
N TYR A 145 2.33 -9.45 -14.02
CA TYR A 145 2.81 -9.03 -15.33
C TYR A 145 4.21 -9.59 -15.64
N PHE A 146 5.12 -9.55 -14.65
CA PHE A 146 6.48 -10.06 -14.83
C PHE A 146 6.57 -11.59 -14.88
N GLN A 147 5.75 -12.30 -14.11
CA GLN A 147 5.74 -13.76 -14.07
C GLN A 147 5.06 -14.38 -15.32
N LYS A 148 4.30 -13.59 -16.10
CA LYS A 148 3.49 -14.05 -17.25
C LYS A 148 2.56 -15.22 -16.94
N GLU A 149 2.22 -15.39 -15.67
CA GLU A 149 1.08 -16.23 -15.33
C GLU A 149 -0.20 -15.48 -15.74
N PRO A 150 -1.38 -16.11 -15.85
CA PRO A 150 -2.67 -15.41 -15.86
C PRO A 150 -3.14 -15.12 -14.43
N LEU A 151 -3.81 -13.99 -14.17
CA LEU A 151 -4.16 -13.55 -12.80
C LEU A 151 -5.13 -14.61 -12.28
N GLN A 152 -4.58 -15.60 -11.56
CA GLN A 152 -5.32 -16.81 -11.28
C GLN A 152 -6.30 -16.50 -10.18
N SER A 153 -7.53 -16.31 -10.63
CA SER A 153 -8.76 -16.54 -9.93
C SER A 153 -9.27 -15.53 -8.91
N LYS A 154 -10.49 -15.08 -9.19
CA LYS A 154 -11.40 -14.46 -8.25
C LYS A 154 -11.87 -15.53 -7.27
N ILE A 155 -11.08 -15.74 -6.23
CA ILE A 155 -11.50 -16.51 -5.06
C ILE A 155 -12.43 -15.64 -4.23
N VAL A 156 -13.65 -16.10 -3.99
CA VAL A 156 -14.64 -15.39 -3.18
C VAL A 156 -14.80 -16.11 -1.85
N LEU A 157 -14.69 -15.37 -0.75
CA LEU A 157 -15.08 -15.88 0.56
C LEU A 157 -16.59 -16.08 0.57
N ASP A 158 -17.03 -17.32 0.74
CA ASP A 158 -18.44 -17.70 0.78
C ASP A 158 -18.97 -17.71 2.21
N ASP A 159 -18.23 -18.31 3.13
CA ASP A 159 -18.61 -18.40 4.54
C ASP A 159 -17.38 -18.54 5.45
N PHE A 160 -17.50 -18.07 6.70
CA PHE A 160 -16.48 -18.29 7.72
C PHE A 160 -17.09 -18.41 9.12
N GLU A 161 -16.55 -19.31 9.92
CA GLU A 161 -16.95 -19.53 11.33
C GLU A 161 -15.69 -19.57 12.21
N ILE A 162 -15.72 -18.82 13.32
CA ILE A 162 -14.63 -18.78 14.29
C ILE A 162 -15.20 -19.15 15.67
N LYS A 163 -14.61 -20.16 16.32
CA LYS A 163 -14.89 -20.54 17.70
C LYS A 163 -13.66 -20.29 18.55
N ALA A 164 -13.77 -19.34 19.47
CA ALA A 164 -12.75 -19.07 20.46
C ALA A 164 -13.01 -19.89 21.74
N THR A 165 -11.97 -20.54 22.25
CA THR A 165 -11.94 -21.08 23.61
C THR A 165 -10.81 -20.43 24.39
N THR A 166 -10.64 -20.81 25.66
CA THR A 166 -9.63 -20.21 26.54
C THR A 166 -8.20 -20.38 26.03
N ASN A 167 -7.92 -21.44 25.26
CA ASN A 167 -6.56 -21.82 24.86
C ASN A 167 -6.37 -21.99 23.34
N ASN A 168 -7.44 -21.90 22.53
CA ASN A 168 -7.37 -22.08 21.09
C ASN A 168 -8.50 -21.37 20.33
N PHE A 169 -8.28 -21.20 19.04
CA PHE A 169 -9.25 -20.74 18.06
C PHE A 169 -9.44 -21.84 17.03
N LYS A 170 -10.68 -22.26 16.82
CA LYS A 170 -11.08 -23.13 15.72
C LYS A 170 -11.71 -22.29 14.62
N VAL A 171 -11.23 -22.43 13.41
CA VAL A 171 -11.64 -21.64 12.25
C VAL A 171 -12.13 -22.59 11.17
N LYS A 172 -13.26 -22.25 10.56
CA LYS A 172 -13.80 -22.91 9.37
C LYS A 172 -13.99 -21.87 8.28
N ILE A 173 -13.45 -22.13 7.09
CA ILE A 173 -13.52 -21.19 5.95
C ILE A 173 -14.04 -21.95 4.74
N SER A 174 -14.99 -21.33 4.03
CA SER A 174 -15.50 -21.79 2.74
C SER A 174 -15.20 -20.75 1.67
N LEU A 175 -14.58 -21.18 0.59
CA LEU A 175 -14.20 -20.36 -0.56
C LEU A 175 -14.90 -20.89 -1.82
N ILE A 176 -15.37 -19.98 -2.66
CA ILE A 176 -15.77 -20.28 -4.04
C ILE A 176 -14.57 -19.98 -4.93
N MET A 177 -14.08 -21.03 -5.59
CA MET A 177 -13.02 -20.95 -6.59
C MET A 177 -13.59 -20.46 -7.93
N ASP A 178 -12.72 -20.01 -8.82
CA ASP A 178 -13.07 -19.53 -10.17
C ASP A 178 -13.93 -20.45 -11.01
N ASN A 179 -13.70 -21.75 -10.88
CA ASN A 179 -14.46 -22.78 -11.59
C ASN A 179 -15.85 -23.01 -10.98
N GLY A 180 -16.28 -22.17 -10.03
CA GLY A 180 -17.52 -22.29 -9.26
C GLY A 180 -17.48 -23.39 -8.20
N GLN A 181 -16.35 -24.08 -8.00
CA GLN A 181 -16.25 -25.11 -6.98
C GLN A 181 -16.11 -24.49 -5.60
N ARG A 182 -16.91 -24.98 -4.67
CA ARG A 182 -16.79 -24.65 -3.26
C ARG A 182 -15.71 -25.52 -2.62
N LYS A 183 -14.67 -24.90 -2.08
CA LYS A 183 -13.69 -25.55 -1.19
C LYS A 183 -13.96 -25.11 0.24
N GLN A 184 -13.81 -26.03 1.19
CA GLN A 184 -13.89 -25.73 2.61
C GLN A 184 -12.69 -26.30 3.35
N GLY A 185 -12.29 -25.64 4.42
CA GLY A 185 -11.24 -26.12 5.32
C GLY A 185 -11.51 -25.71 6.75
N GLU A 186 -10.93 -26.48 7.65
CA GLU A 186 -10.96 -26.22 9.10
C GLU A 186 -9.53 -26.21 9.62
N GLY A 187 -9.25 -25.35 10.58
CA GLY A 187 -7.96 -25.27 11.26
C GLY A 187 -8.10 -24.82 12.70
N GLU A 188 -7.05 -25.06 13.47
CA GLU A 188 -6.99 -24.75 14.89
C GLU A 188 -5.60 -24.22 15.23
N ASP A 189 -5.56 -23.13 15.98
CA ASP A 189 -4.31 -22.58 16.50
C ASP A 189 -4.55 -21.83 17.83
N SER A 190 -3.50 -21.64 18.61
CA SER A 190 -3.50 -20.79 19.80
C SER A 190 -3.73 -19.31 19.48
N GLU A 191 -3.33 -18.87 18.28
CA GLU A 191 -3.49 -17.50 17.81
C GLU A 191 -4.50 -17.42 16.65
N LEU A 192 -5.40 -16.44 16.70
CA LEU A 192 -6.48 -16.32 15.71
C LEU A 192 -5.96 -16.14 14.26
N ILE A 193 -4.96 -15.27 14.07
CA ILE A 193 -4.41 -14.97 12.74
C ILE A 193 -3.74 -16.22 12.18
N SER A 194 -2.94 -16.90 12.99
CA SER A 194 -2.27 -18.15 12.63
C SER A 194 -3.28 -19.24 12.25
N ALA A 195 -4.38 -19.38 13.01
CA ALA A 195 -5.46 -20.31 12.67
C ALA A 195 -6.08 -20.00 11.30
N ILE A 196 -6.36 -18.72 11.00
CA ILE A 196 -6.95 -18.30 9.71
C ILE A 196 -5.97 -18.56 8.57
N VAL A 197 -4.73 -18.09 8.68
CA VAL A 197 -3.70 -18.20 7.63
C VAL A 197 -3.39 -19.65 7.33
N ASN A 198 -3.22 -20.49 8.34
CA ASN A 198 -2.96 -21.93 8.14
C ASN A 198 -4.15 -22.64 7.50
N THR A 199 -5.38 -22.27 7.87
CA THR A 199 -6.59 -22.81 7.23
C THR A 199 -6.66 -22.42 5.75
N LEU A 200 -6.37 -21.16 5.41
CA LEU A 200 -6.34 -20.69 4.02
C LEU A 200 -5.25 -21.40 3.20
N LYS A 201 -4.03 -21.57 3.76
CA LYS A 201 -2.95 -22.33 3.12
C LYS A 201 -3.38 -23.73 2.77
N ASN A 202 -4.04 -24.43 3.69
CA ASN A 202 -4.52 -25.79 3.48
C ASN A 202 -5.61 -25.87 2.39
N ILE A 203 -6.53 -24.89 2.33
CA ILE A 203 -7.59 -24.85 1.32
C ILE A 203 -7.02 -24.58 -0.08
N LEU A 204 -6.07 -23.66 -0.16
CA LEU A 204 -5.51 -23.16 -1.41
C LEU A 204 -4.35 -24.00 -1.94
N GLY A 205 -3.66 -24.74 -1.06
CA GLY A 205 -2.50 -25.56 -1.43
C GLY A 205 -1.20 -24.78 -1.57
N PHE A 206 -1.09 -23.61 -0.93
CA PHE A 206 0.13 -22.79 -0.95
C PHE A 206 1.06 -23.14 0.22
N GLU A 207 2.34 -23.45 -0.07
CA GLU A 207 3.36 -23.76 0.95
C GLU A 207 3.91 -22.51 1.67
N SER A 208 3.77 -21.30 1.10
CA SER A 208 4.19 -20.05 1.73
C SER A 208 3.20 -18.91 1.50
N MET A 209 2.56 -18.46 2.57
CA MET A 209 2.01 -17.12 2.73
C MET A 209 2.62 -16.56 4.01
N THR A 210 3.42 -15.52 3.88
CA THR A 210 3.88 -14.68 4.98
C THR A 210 2.97 -13.46 5.01
N CYS A 211 2.25 -13.26 6.11
CA CYS A 211 1.71 -11.94 6.42
C CYS A 211 2.84 -11.19 7.14
N GLU A 212 3.50 -10.28 6.43
CA GLU A 212 4.24 -9.18 7.06
C GLU A 212 3.33 -7.96 7.20
#